data_AF-A0A6A6QBH5-F1
#
_entry.id   AF-A0A6A6QBH5-F1
#
_cell.length_a   1.000
_cell.length_b   1.000
_cell.length_c   1.000
_cell.angle_alpha   90.00
_cell.angle_beta   90.00
_cell.angle_gamma   90.00
#
_symmetry.space_group_name_H-M   'P 1'
#
loop_
_entity.id
_entity.type
_entity.pdbx_description
1 polymer ?
#
loop_
_entity_poly.entity_id
_entity_poly.type
_entity_poly.pdbx_seq_one_letter_code
_entity_poly.pdbx_strand_id
1 'polypeptide(L)'
;MAGIEVLGVIASVGQIIHYGGVIVIGLHDLYQQAQHAPERYAQLANQVEQLVHTAQLIAETEALKTDLVRRHLDTLLDTVKSLDHTIKRALKDTSKRPGKRYWRAIWSSHREEKISKGFSRLEENKSSLVLCILGTYGEFMMPAAQVTDGSAKLIDESQDPKRNGANSRTRRAPRDKPERLRGGALRGKSSPPSEKVCAS
;
A
#
# COMPACT_ATOMS: atom_id res chain seq x y z
N MET A 1 -17.59 21.04 -11.12
CA MET A 1 -17.71 19.56 -11.15
C MET A 1 -17.21 18.88 -9.87
N ALA A 2 -16.32 19.50 -9.09
CA ALA A 2 -15.78 18.96 -7.83
C ALA A 2 -16.78 18.41 -6.79
N GLY A 3 -18.02 18.94 -6.73
CA GLY A 3 -18.98 18.52 -5.69
C GLY A 3 -19.44 17.06 -5.79
N ILE A 4 -19.52 16.50 -7.01
CA ILE A 4 -19.98 15.11 -7.22
C ILE A 4 -18.86 14.10 -6.95
N GLU A 5 -17.61 14.51 -7.19
CA GLU A 5 -16.40 13.72 -6.99
C GLU A 5 -16.12 13.53 -5.49
N VAL A 6 -16.21 14.61 -4.72
CA VAL A 6 -16.08 14.62 -3.24
C VAL A 6 -17.10 13.69 -2.60
N LEU A 7 -18.37 13.78 -3.00
CA LEU A 7 -19.43 12.89 -2.49
C LEU A 7 -19.17 11.43 -2.86
N GLY A 8 -18.67 11.16 -4.07
CA GLY A 8 -18.31 9.82 -4.51
C GLY A 8 -17.21 9.21 -3.64
N VAL A 9 -16.12 9.95 -3.39
CA VAL A 9 -15.01 9.49 -2.55
C VAL A 9 -15.47 9.20 -1.12
N ILE A 10 -16.23 10.12 -0.51
CA ILE A 10 -16.75 9.95 0.87
C ILE A 10 -17.67 8.72 0.95
N ALA A 11 -18.52 8.52 -0.04
CA ALA A 11 -19.40 7.35 -0.10
C ALA A 11 -18.60 6.04 -0.18
N SER A 12 -17.58 5.95 -1.04
CA SER A 12 -16.74 4.76 -1.17
C SER A 12 -15.94 4.48 0.10
N VAL A 13 -15.38 5.53 0.75
CA VAL A 13 -14.73 5.41 2.06
C VAL A 13 -15.70 4.86 3.11
N GLY A 14 -16.89 5.45 3.24
CA GLY A 14 -17.88 5.02 4.22
C GLY A 14 -18.25 3.55 4.05
N GLN A 15 -18.37 3.08 2.82
CA GLN A 15 -18.62 1.67 2.55
C GLN A 15 -17.41 0.78 2.93
N ILE A 16 -16.17 1.20 2.66
CA ILE A 16 -14.97 0.45 3.09
C ILE A 16 -14.92 0.33 4.61
N ILE A 17 -15.23 1.40 5.35
CA ILE A 17 -15.30 1.39 6.83
C ILE A 17 -16.34 0.37 7.29
N HIS A 18 -17.55 0.44 6.74
CA HIS A 18 -18.64 -0.48 7.08
C HIS A 18 -18.27 -1.95 6.80
N TYR A 19 -17.83 -2.27 5.58
CA TYR A 19 -17.48 -3.65 5.25
C TYR A 19 -16.21 -4.13 5.96
N GLY A 20 -15.24 -3.24 6.22
CA GLY A 20 -14.05 -3.54 7.00
C GLY A 20 -14.41 -4.01 8.41
N GLY A 21 -15.31 -3.29 9.09
CA GLY A 21 -15.81 -3.70 10.41
C GLY A 21 -16.50 -5.08 10.38
N VAL A 22 -17.34 -5.33 9.38
CA VAL A 22 -18.01 -6.64 9.22
C VAL A 22 -17.00 -7.78 9.01
N ILE A 23 -15.93 -7.54 8.25
CA ILE A 23 -14.86 -8.53 8.04
C ILE A 23 -14.11 -8.81 9.34
N VAL A 24 -13.77 -7.79 10.13
CA VAL A 24 -13.07 -7.96 11.41
C VAL A 24 -13.92 -8.79 12.37
N ILE A 25 -15.22 -8.52 12.46
CA ILE A 25 -16.14 -9.34 13.27
C ILE A 25 -16.19 -10.78 12.74
N GLY A 26 -16.32 -10.97 11.43
CA GLY A 26 -16.33 -12.30 10.82
C GLY A 26 -15.03 -13.08 11.02
N LEU A 27 -13.87 -12.39 11.01
CA LEU A 27 -12.57 -12.97 11.33
C LEU A 27 -12.50 -13.38 12.81
N HIS A 28 -13.07 -12.59 13.71
CA HIS A 28 -13.13 -12.92 15.13
C HIS A 28 -14.03 -14.15 15.39
N ASP A 29 -15.15 -14.27 14.70
CA ASP A 29 -16.00 -15.47 14.75
C ASP A 29 -15.26 -16.71 14.20
N LEU A 30 -14.52 -16.55 13.10
CA LEU A 30 -13.66 -17.59 12.56
C LEU A 30 -12.53 -17.95 13.53
N TYR A 31 -11.95 -16.96 14.22
CA TYR A 31 -10.92 -17.15 15.25
C TYR A 31 -11.44 -18.03 16.38
N GLN A 32 -12.65 -17.76 16.91
CA GLN A 32 -13.23 -18.59 17.98
C GLN A 32 -13.47 -20.05 17.54
N GLN A 33 -13.73 -20.26 16.24
CA GLN A 33 -13.93 -21.60 15.68
C GLN A 33 -12.61 -22.31 15.34
N ALA A 34 -11.59 -21.56 14.93
CA ALA A 34 -10.30 -22.05 14.46
C ALA A 34 -9.24 -22.04 15.59
N GLN A 35 -9.37 -22.96 16.54
CA GLN A 35 -8.47 -23.12 17.70
C GLN A 35 -6.95 -23.30 17.39
N HIS A 36 -6.52 -23.41 16.12
CA HIS A 36 -5.16 -23.77 15.74
C HIS A 36 -4.35 -22.69 14.99
N ALA A 37 -4.93 -21.55 14.60
CA ALA A 37 -4.18 -20.49 13.91
C ALA A 37 -4.59 -19.05 14.32
N PRO A 38 -4.61 -18.73 15.63
CA PRO A 38 -5.09 -17.45 16.14
C PRO A 38 -4.31 -16.24 15.61
N GLU A 39 -3.00 -16.38 15.42
CA GLU A 39 -2.13 -15.28 15.01
C GLU A 39 -2.39 -14.79 13.59
N ARG A 40 -2.71 -15.70 12.66
CA ARG A 40 -2.98 -15.32 11.27
C ARG A 40 -4.24 -14.46 11.18
N TYR A 41 -5.33 -14.86 11.85
CA TYR A 41 -6.57 -14.07 11.84
C TYR A 41 -6.41 -12.71 12.52
N ALA A 42 -5.60 -12.63 13.60
CA ALA A 42 -5.28 -11.36 14.23
C ALA A 42 -4.50 -10.42 13.28
N GLN A 43 -3.53 -10.94 12.54
CA GLN A 43 -2.81 -10.17 11.52
C GLN A 43 -3.75 -9.66 10.41
N LEU A 44 -4.65 -10.52 9.94
CA LEU A 44 -5.64 -10.15 8.93
C LEU A 44 -6.62 -9.08 9.42
N ALA A 45 -7.04 -9.15 10.69
CA ALA A 45 -7.89 -8.13 11.31
C ALA A 45 -7.16 -6.77 11.37
N ASN A 46 -5.89 -6.77 11.80
CA ASN A 46 -5.05 -5.57 11.84
C ASN A 46 -4.86 -4.96 10.43
N GLN A 47 -4.70 -5.78 9.38
CA GLN A 47 -4.61 -5.30 8.01
C GLN A 47 -5.87 -4.56 7.55
N VAL A 48 -7.05 -5.07 7.93
CA VAL A 48 -8.34 -4.43 7.61
C VAL A 48 -8.52 -3.16 8.42
N GLU A 49 -8.12 -3.14 9.69
CA GLU A 49 -8.18 -1.95 10.52
C GLU A 49 -7.28 -0.83 9.99
N GLN A 50 -6.06 -1.16 9.54
CA GLN A 50 -5.17 -0.21 8.85
C GLN A 50 -5.80 0.35 7.56
N LEU A 51 -6.54 -0.49 6.83
CA LEU A 51 -7.26 -0.07 5.63
C LEU A 51 -8.36 0.93 5.98
N VAL A 52 -9.14 0.64 7.02
CA VAL A 52 -10.19 1.52 7.54
C VAL A 52 -9.60 2.87 7.95
N HIS A 53 -8.49 2.87 8.68
CA HIS A 53 -7.81 4.10 9.09
C HIS A 53 -7.29 4.90 7.88
N THR A 54 -6.74 4.21 6.87
CA THR A 54 -6.29 4.85 5.63
C THR A 54 -7.46 5.46 4.85
N ALA A 55 -8.58 4.75 4.75
CA ALA A 55 -9.79 5.24 4.10
C ALA A 55 -10.32 6.49 4.82
N GLN A 56 -10.31 6.49 6.15
CA GLN A 56 -10.73 7.63 6.96
C GLN A 56 -9.84 8.87 6.72
N LEU A 57 -8.51 8.70 6.69
CA LEU A 57 -7.58 9.77 6.35
C LEU A 57 -7.85 10.39 4.97
N ILE A 58 -8.24 9.57 3.98
CA ILE A 58 -8.62 10.06 2.64
C ILE A 58 -9.90 10.90 2.70
N ALA A 59 -10.89 10.51 3.51
CA ALA A 59 -12.12 11.30 3.66
C ALA A 59 -11.89 12.64 4.36
N GLU A 60 -10.95 12.70 5.30
CA GLU A 60 -10.58 13.92 6.03
C GLU A 60 -9.71 14.88 5.19
N THR A 61 -9.03 14.36 4.17
CA THR A 61 -8.09 15.15 3.35
C THR A 61 -8.72 15.57 2.01
N GLU A 62 -9.08 16.85 1.87
CA GLU A 62 -9.64 17.40 0.61
C GLU A 62 -8.75 17.18 -0.61
N ALA A 63 -7.43 17.31 -0.47
CA ALA A 63 -6.47 17.13 -1.57
C ALA A 63 -6.47 15.72 -2.18
N LEU A 64 -6.98 14.71 -1.46
CA LEU A 64 -7.03 13.33 -1.91
C LEU A 64 -8.37 12.95 -2.55
N LYS A 65 -9.34 13.89 -2.61
CA LYS A 65 -10.66 13.64 -3.17
C LYS A 65 -10.67 13.80 -4.69
N THR A 66 -9.74 13.12 -5.34
CA THR A 66 -9.59 13.13 -6.80
C THR A 66 -10.28 11.91 -7.42
N ASP A 67 -10.65 12.03 -8.70
CA ASP A 67 -11.23 10.92 -9.46
C ASP A 67 -10.31 9.70 -9.55
N LEU A 68 -8.98 9.91 -9.54
CA LEU A 68 -8.01 8.82 -9.55
C LEU A 68 -8.09 7.99 -8.25
N VAL A 69 -8.11 8.68 -7.10
CA VAL A 69 -8.25 8.04 -5.79
C VAL A 69 -9.60 7.34 -5.68
N ARG A 70 -10.66 7.94 -6.20
CA ARG A 70 -12.00 7.33 -6.26
C ARG A 70 -11.98 5.97 -6.97
N ARG A 71 -11.37 5.85 -8.15
CA ARG A 71 -11.30 4.58 -8.90
C ARG A 71 -10.54 3.50 -8.13
N HIS A 72 -9.48 3.87 -7.43
CA HIS A 72 -8.74 2.94 -6.57
C HIS A 72 -9.58 2.52 -5.36
N LEU A 73 -10.33 3.43 -4.74
CA LEU A 73 -11.26 3.11 -3.65
C LEU A 73 -12.38 2.18 -4.12
N ASP A 74 -12.93 2.37 -5.31
CA ASP A 74 -13.98 1.51 -5.86
C ASP A 74 -13.45 0.08 -6.12
N THR A 75 -12.23 -0.05 -6.65
CA THR A 75 -11.58 -1.37 -6.83
C THR A 75 -11.31 -2.06 -5.50
N LEU A 76 -10.88 -1.27 -4.50
CA LEU A 76 -10.63 -1.76 -3.16
C LEU A 76 -11.93 -2.22 -2.49
N LEU A 77 -12.99 -1.43 -2.61
CA LEU A 77 -14.33 -1.74 -2.14
C LEU A 77 -14.85 -3.07 -2.69
N ASP A 78 -14.69 -3.31 -3.99
CA ASP A 78 -15.10 -4.58 -4.61
C ASP A 78 -14.30 -5.77 -4.06
N THR A 79 -13.02 -5.56 -3.78
CA THR A 79 -12.16 -6.58 -3.14
C THR A 79 -12.63 -6.88 -1.72
N VAL A 80 -12.93 -5.84 -0.93
CA VAL A 80 -13.45 -5.97 0.44
C VAL A 80 -14.80 -6.68 0.44
N LYS A 81 -15.73 -6.34 -0.46
CA LYS A 81 -17.04 -7.01 -0.60
C LYS A 81 -16.89 -8.50 -0.96
N SER A 82 -15.98 -8.81 -1.88
CA SER A 82 -15.66 -10.20 -2.26
C SER A 82 -15.10 -11.01 -1.08
N LEU A 83 -14.28 -10.37 -0.26
CA LEU A 83 -13.70 -10.97 0.94
C LEU A 83 -14.76 -11.22 2.03
N ASP A 84 -15.64 -10.25 2.29
CA ASP A 84 -16.81 -10.40 3.17
C ASP A 84 -17.70 -11.57 2.71
N HIS A 85 -18.00 -11.66 1.41
CA HIS A 85 -18.79 -12.77 0.87
C HIS A 85 -18.10 -14.13 1.10
N THR A 86 -16.78 -14.19 0.92
CA THR A 86 -15.99 -15.40 1.12
C THR A 86 -16.01 -15.83 2.60
N ILE A 87 -15.85 -14.88 3.52
CA ILE A 87 -15.88 -15.11 4.98
C ILE A 87 -17.27 -15.56 5.44
N LYS A 88 -18.33 -14.84 5.03
CA LYS A 88 -19.73 -15.21 5.36
C LYS A 88 -20.10 -16.59 4.84
N ARG A 89 -19.68 -16.93 3.61
CA ARG A 89 -19.89 -18.27 3.04
C ARG A 89 -19.12 -19.32 3.84
N ALA A 90 -17.91 -18.99 4.29
CA ALA A 90 -17.12 -19.87 5.14
C ALA A 90 -17.82 -20.16 6.48
N LEU A 91 -18.28 -19.11 7.18
CA LEU A 91 -19.03 -19.20 8.44
C LEU A 91 -20.35 -19.98 8.30
N LYS A 92 -21.14 -19.69 7.24
CA LYS A 92 -22.43 -20.36 7.00
C LYS A 92 -22.27 -21.86 6.74
N ASP A 93 -21.22 -22.24 6.03
CA ASP A 93 -20.93 -23.66 5.80
C ASP A 93 -20.45 -24.36 7.08
N THR A 94 -19.81 -23.65 8.02
CA THR A 94 -19.44 -24.18 9.33
C THR A 94 -20.68 -24.51 10.15
N SER A 95 -21.65 -23.59 10.19
CA SER A 95 -22.86 -23.71 11.01
C SER A 95 -23.75 -24.90 10.61
N LYS A 96 -23.74 -25.31 9.33
CA LYS A 96 -24.63 -26.36 8.81
C LYS A 96 -24.16 -27.80 9.01
N ARG A 97 -22.90 -28.04 9.42
CA ARG A 97 -22.34 -29.42 9.51
C ARG A 97 -21.81 -29.71 10.92
N PRO A 98 -22.60 -30.35 11.80
CA PRO A 98 -22.26 -30.59 13.21
C PRO A 98 -21.17 -31.66 13.45
N GLY A 99 -20.28 -31.90 12.48
CA GLY A 99 -19.20 -32.89 12.55
C GLY A 99 -17.82 -32.25 12.69
N LYS A 100 -17.49 -31.74 13.89
CA LYS A 100 -16.25 -31.00 14.23
C LYS A 100 -14.92 -31.68 13.81
N ARG A 101 -14.89 -32.99 13.60
CA ARG A 101 -13.67 -33.73 13.22
C ARG A 101 -13.43 -33.83 11.71
N TYR A 102 -14.46 -34.05 10.90
CA TYR A 102 -14.33 -34.14 9.43
C TYR A 102 -14.18 -32.77 8.76
N TRP A 103 -14.73 -31.74 9.40
CA TRP A 103 -14.59 -30.37 8.93
C TRP A 103 -13.14 -29.88 8.98
N ARG A 104 -12.36 -30.38 9.95
CA ARG A 104 -10.96 -30.00 10.16
C ARG A 104 -10.06 -30.34 8.97
N ALA A 105 -10.35 -31.43 8.25
CA ALA A 105 -9.60 -31.87 7.07
C ALA A 105 -10.08 -31.19 5.77
N ILE A 106 -11.37 -30.86 5.68
CA ILE A 106 -11.95 -30.21 4.48
C ILE A 106 -11.75 -28.68 4.51
N TRP A 107 -11.66 -28.09 5.70
CA TRP A 107 -11.29 -26.70 5.90
C TRP A 107 -9.81 -26.42 5.61
N SER A 108 -8.95 -27.44 5.75
CA SER A 108 -7.51 -27.31 6.07
C SER A 108 -6.58 -26.79 4.98
N SER A 109 -7.07 -26.36 3.82
CA SER A 109 -6.17 -25.84 2.78
C SER A 109 -6.92 -24.93 1.83
N HIS A 110 -7.95 -25.44 1.14
CA HIS A 110 -8.51 -24.68 0.02
C HIS A 110 -9.23 -23.39 0.46
N ARG A 111 -9.93 -23.40 1.60
CA ARG A 111 -10.64 -22.19 2.08
C ARG A 111 -9.70 -21.19 2.72
N GLU A 112 -8.78 -21.66 3.54
CA GLU A 112 -7.73 -20.81 4.11
C GLU A 112 -6.89 -20.18 3.00
N GLU A 113 -6.57 -20.91 1.94
CA GLU A 113 -5.89 -20.39 0.75
C GLU A 113 -6.73 -19.35 0.01
N LYS A 114 -8.05 -19.57 -0.15
CA LYS A 114 -8.93 -18.55 -0.75
C LYS A 114 -8.99 -17.27 0.06
N ILE A 115 -9.10 -17.39 1.39
CA ILE A 115 -9.12 -16.25 2.30
C ILE A 115 -7.76 -15.54 2.23
N SER A 116 -6.66 -16.27 2.39
CA SER A 116 -5.30 -15.73 2.30
C SER A 116 -5.05 -15.03 0.95
N LYS A 117 -5.48 -15.63 -0.17
CA LYS A 117 -5.36 -15.03 -1.50
C LYS A 117 -6.20 -13.75 -1.63
N GLY A 118 -7.38 -13.72 -1.01
CA GLY A 118 -8.21 -12.53 -0.91
C GLY A 118 -7.50 -11.40 -0.15
N PHE A 119 -6.86 -11.72 0.97
CA PHE A 119 -6.07 -10.76 1.74
C PHE A 119 -4.79 -10.31 1.04
N SER A 120 -4.09 -11.19 0.32
CA SER A 120 -2.94 -10.78 -0.51
C SER A 120 -3.35 -9.77 -1.59
N ARG A 121 -4.49 -9.98 -2.24
CA ARG A 121 -5.05 -8.99 -3.18
C ARG A 121 -5.45 -7.68 -2.51
N LEU A 122 -5.97 -7.77 -1.28
CA LEU A 122 -6.31 -6.59 -0.50
C LEU A 122 -5.06 -5.76 -0.17
N GLU A 123 -3.95 -6.41 0.21
CA GLU A 123 -2.67 -5.74 0.47
C GLU A 123 -2.04 -5.14 -0.79
N GLU A 124 -2.14 -5.84 -1.92
CA GLU A 124 -1.70 -5.33 -3.22
C GLU A 124 -2.48 -4.05 -3.59
N ASN A 125 -3.80 -4.08 -3.45
CA ASN A 125 -4.66 -2.91 -3.71
C ASN A 125 -4.41 -1.77 -2.72
N LYS A 126 -4.19 -2.08 -1.42
CA LYS A 126 -3.82 -1.08 -0.42
C LYS A 126 -2.49 -0.40 -0.79
N SER A 127 -1.49 -1.18 -1.18
CA SER A 127 -0.17 -0.67 -1.57
C SER A 127 -0.26 0.21 -2.82
N SER A 128 -1.06 -0.20 -3.80
CA SER A 128 -1.35 0.62 -4.99
C SER A 128 -2.02 1.95 -4.63
N LEU A 129 -3.01 1.94 -3.72
CA LEU A 129 -3.66 3.16 -3.24
C LEU A 129 -2.67 4.09 -2.51
N VAL A 130 -1.82 3.55 -1.62
CA VAL A 130 -0.80 4.33 -0.91
C VAL A 130 0.21 4.95 -1.87
N LEU A 131 0.65 4.21 -2.90
CA LEU A 131 1.52 4.75 -3.94
C LEU A 131 0.84 5.86 -4.75
N CYS A 132 -0.44 5.70 -5.06
CA CYS A 132 -1.24 6.72 -5.74
C CYS A 132 -1.30 8.00 -4.89
N ILE A 133 -1.62 7.87 -3.60
CA ILE A 133 -1.67 8.98 -2.64
C ILE A 133 -0.31 9.69 -2.57
N LEU A 134 0.78 8.91 -2.41
CA LEU A 134 2.13 9.46 -2.34
C LEU A 134 2.54 10.19 -3.64
N GLY A 135 2.15 9.65 -4.80
CA GLY A 135 2.35 10.31 -6.10
C GLY A 135 1.61 11.64 -6.19
N THR A 136 0.35 11.69 -5.76
CA THR A 136 -0.44 12.92 -5.72
C THR A 136 0.18 13.96 -4.78
N TYR A 137 0.71 13.55 -3.62
CA TYR A 137 1.45 14.45 -2.73
C TYR A 137 2.79 14.93 -3.31
N GLY A 138 3.49 14.06 -4.04
CA GLY A 138 4.75 14.40 -4.72
C GLY A 138 4.56 15.50 -5.76
N GLU A 139 3.49 15.42 -6.56
CA GLU A 139 3.11 16.48 -7.50
C GLU A 139 2.79 17.79 -6.77
N PHE A 140 2.14 17.72 -5.61
CA PHE A 140 1.78 18.88 -4.80
C PHE A 140 2.98 19.58 -4.14
N MET A 141 4.06 18.84 -3.85
CA MET A 141 5.26 19.38 -3.19
C MET A 141 6.37 19.84 -4.15
N MET A 142 6.31 19.50 -5.45
CA MET A 142 7.27 19.96 -6.46
C MET A 142 6.95 21.25 -7.27
N PRO A 143 6.15 22.25 -6.84
CA PRO A 143 6.03 23.49 -7.60
C PRO A 143 7.30 24.37 -7.63
N ALA A 144 8.28 24.14 -6.75
CA ALA A 144 9.38 25.09 -6.53
C ALA A 144 10.55 24.98 -7.54
N ALA A 145 10.58 23.96 -8.41
CA ALA A 145 11.74 23.71 -9.28
C ALA A 145 11.65 24.31 -10.69
N GLN A 146 10.53 24.94 -11.10
CA GLN A 146 10.34 25.44 -12.47
C GLN A 146 10.29 26.96 -12.64
N VAL A 147 10.58 27.77 -11.62
CA VAL A 147 10.52 29.26 -11.72
C VAL A 147 11.91 29.91 -11.92
N THR A 148 12.96 29.15 -12.24
CA THR A 148 14.28 29.72 -12.58
C THR A 148 14.65 29.46 -14.03
N ASP A 149 13.83 29.90 -14.98
CA ASP A 149 14.27 29.94 -16.39
C ASP A 149 13.76 31.18 -17.16
N GLY A 150 13.73 32.34 -16.47
CA GLY A 150 13.16 33.56 -17.06
C GLY A 150 13.73 34.90 -16.59
N SER A 151 14.88 34.95 -15.92
CA SER A 151 15.52 36.24 -15.56
C SER A 151 16.98 36.31 -16.00
N ALA A 152 17.20 36.02 -17.29
CA ALA A 152 18.45 36.29 -17.98
C ALA A 152 18.14 37.05 -19.27
N LYS A 153 17.66 38.30 -19.16
CA LYS A 153 17.74 39.27 -20.25
C LYS A 153 17.68 40.69 -19.70
N LEU A 154 18.59 41.51 -20.23
CA LEU A 154 18.79 42.95 -20.03
C LEU A 154 19.74 43.34 -18.88
N ILE A 155 21.03 43.05 -19.07
CA ILE A 155 22.02 44.12 -18.90
C ILE A 155 22.51 44.47 -20.29
N ASP A 156 22.02 45.61 -20.72
CA ASP A 156 22.29 46.29 -21.97
C ASP A 156 23.74 46.80 -22.01
N GLU A 157 24.25 46.82 -23.24
CA GLU A 157 25.64 47.00 -23.64
C GLU A 157 25.89 48.49 -23.87
N SER A 158 26.68 49.15 -23.01
CA SER A 158 27.37 50.41 -23.35
C SER A 158 28.39 50.83 -22.28
N GLN A 159 29.68 50.64 -22.56
CA GLN A 159 30.71 51.70 -22.61
C GLN A 159 32.15 51.15 -22.46
N ASP A 160 32.87 51.27 -23.56
CA ASP A 160 34.29 51.61 -23.80
C ASP A 160 35.48 51.17 -22.89
N PRO A 161 36.68 50.98 -23.50
CA PRO A 161 37.83 50.34 -22.89
C PRO A 161 38.82 51.32 -22.26
N LYS A 162 39.39 50.98 -21.09
CA LYS A 162 40.72 51.47 -20.67
C LYS A 162 41.40 50.53 -19.66
N ARG A 163 42.24 49.66 -20.23
CA ARG A 163 43.65 49.46 -19.89
C ARG A 163 44.08 49.85 -18.45
N ASN A 164 44.39 48.87 -17.61
CA ASN A 164 45.71 48.68 -16.98
C ASN A 164 45.68 47.65 -15.83
N GLY A 165 46.74 46.84 -15.76
CA GLY A 165 47.39 46.61 -14.48
C GLY A 165 47.18 45.27 -13.81
N ALA A 166 48.04 44.32 -14.18
CA ALA A 166 48.91 43.55 -13.29
C ALA A 166 48.33 42.61 -12.21
N ASN A 167 48.85 41.37 -12.27
CA ASN A 167 49.23 40.49 -11.15
C ASN A 167 48.12 40.15 -10.13
N SER A 168 47.79 38.87 -9.91
CA SER A 168 48.73 37.91 -9.31
C SER A 168 48.12 36.50 -9.30
N ARG A 169 48.95 35.50 -9.61
CA ARG A 169 49.18 34.26 -8.82
C ARG A 169 48.16 34.04 -7.67
N THR A 170 47.56 32.87 -7.43
CA THR A 170 48.21 31.56 -7.33
C THR A 170 47.16 30.48 -6.98
N ARG A 171 47.51 29.23 -7.32
CA ARG A 171 47.32 27.98 -6.53
C ARG A 171 45.97 27.25 -6.55
N ARG A 172 46.09 26.05 -7.14
CA ARG A 172 45.86 24.70 -6.57
C ARG A 172 44.43 24.15 -6.54
N ALA A 173 44.25 23.17 -7.42
CA ALA A 173 43.53 21.89 -7.29
C ALA A 173 43.67 21.25 -5.87
N PRO A 174 42.83 20.28 -5.42
CA PRO A 174 42.52 19.07 -6.19
C PRO A 174 41.11 18.45 -6.06
N ARG A 175 40.92 17.47 -6.96
CA ARG A 175 40.01 16.33 -6.95
C ARG A 175 39.55 15.88 -5.55
N ASP A 176 38.27 15.53 -5.44
CA ASP A 176 37.88 14.30 -4.74
C ASP A 176 36.69 13.63 -5.42
N LYS A 177 36.93 12.38 -5.83
CA LYS A 177 35.92 11.35 -6.11
C LYS A 177 35.53 10.73 -4.77
N PRO A 178 34.33 10.14 -4.68
CA PRO A 178 34.30 8.77 -4.21
C PRO A 178 33.50 7.84 -5.12
N GLU A 179 34.19 6.80 -5.57
CA GLU A 179 33.63 5.47 -5.79
C GLU A 179 33.01 4.95 -4.48
N ARG A 180 31.90 4.20 -4.57
CA ARG A 180 31.91 2.73 -4.35
C ARG A 180 30.50 2.16 -4.31
N LEU A 181 30.21 1.43 -5.38
CA LEU A 181 29.28 0.32 -5.43
C LEU A 181 29.74 -0.77 -4.44
N ARG A 182 28.90 -1.12 -3.47
CA ARG A 182 28.82 -2.44 -2.82
C ARG A 182 27.37 -2.88 -3.01
N GLY A 183 27.05 -4.00 -3.66
CA GLY A 183 27.65 -5.31 -3.46
C GLY A 183 26.83 -6.09 -2.43
N GLY A 184 25.55 -6.33 -2.72
CA GLY A 184 24.65 -7.17 -1.92
C GLY A 184 24.52 -8.54 -2.56
N ALA A 185 25.29 -9.49 -2.04
CA ALA A 185 25.40 -10.85 -2.56
C ALA A 185 24.13 -11.68 -2.28
N LEU A 186 23.73 -12.39 -3.33
CA LEU A 186 22.89 -13.58 -3.31
C LEU A 186 23.57 -14.71 -2.52
N ARG A 187 22.95 -15.24 -1.47
CA ARG A 187 23.02 -16.68 -1.10
C ARG A 187 22.20 -17.00 0.14
N GLY A 188 21.30 -17.98 0.00
CA GLY A 188 20.58 -18.55 1.14
C GLY A 188 19.51 -19.56 0.73
N LYS A 189 19.87 -20.54 -0.09
CA LYS A 189 19.07 -21.76 -0.28
C LYS A 189 19.23 -22.64 0.97
N SER A 190 18.14 -23.03 1.60
CA SER A 190 18.05 -24.32 2.29
C SER A 190 16.58 -24.76 2.34
N SER A 191 16.25 -25.65 1.39
CA SER A 191 15.05 -26.47 1.40
C SER A 191 15.03 -27.42 2.62
N PRO A 192 13.83 -27.88 3.03
CA PRO A 192 13.65 -28.81 4.14
C PRO A 192 13.86 -30.26 3.69
N PRO A 193 14.13 -31.19 4.62
CA PRO A 193 13.82 -32.58 4.36
C PRO A 193 12.93 -33.22 5.45
N SER A 194 12.05 -34.07 4.93
CA SER A 194 11.69 -35.40 5.44
C SER A 194 10.32 -35.58 6.07
N GLU A 195 9.44 -36.10 5.22
CA GLU A 195 8.52 -37.20 5.49
C GLU A 195 9.01 -38.15 6.61
N LYS A 196 8.11 -38.48 7.53
CA LYS A 196 7.99 -39.86 8.01
C LYS A 196 6.52 -40.25 8.10
N VAL A 197 6.14 -41.02 7.08
CA VAL A 197 5.16 -42.09 7.09
C VAL A 197 5.46 -43.03 8.27
N CYS A 198 4.44 -43.40 9.05
CA CYS A 198 4.26 -44.76 9.55
C CYS A 198 2.80 -44.96 9.96
N ALA A 199 2.17 -45.90 9.27
CA ALA A 199 0.87 -46.47 9.55
C ALA A 199 0.99 -47.50 10.70
N SER A 200 -0.07 -47.62 11.50
CA SER A 200 -0.57 -48.87 12.10
C SER A 200 -2.01 -48.63 12.56
#